data_AF-A0AAV6H1W1-F1
#
_entry.id   AF-A0AAV6H1W1-F1
#
_cell.length_a   1.000
_cell.length_b   1.000
_cell.length_c   1.000
_cell.angle_alpha   90.00
_cell.angle_beta   90.00
_cell.angle_gamma   90.00
#
_symmetry.space_group_name_H-M   'P 1'
#
loop_
_entity.id
_entity.type
_entity.pdbx_description
1 polymer ?
#
loop_
_entity_poly.entity_id
_entity_poly.type
_entity_poly.pdbx_seq_one_letter_code
_entity_poly.pdbx_strand_id
1 'polypeptide(L)'
;MKGGDFKSDGVPRLPDTQILSALYRSVNSATADDKIIFLHVATKQIVRLLNNSNVTNTWDKTKLDNLLNVLNQQSTNLGDCAAQVPTRMSKYRKQLKKHFRSLKKFLIEMKYSKQSWEQIRKEVERHLHRLLYLANTMVEY
;
A
#
# COMPACT_ATOMS: atom_id res chain seq x y z
N MET A 1 -4.42 9.57 -9.72
CA MET A 1 -5.16 10.48 -8.79
C MET A 1 -4.52 11.86 -8.90
N LYS A 2 -5.25 12.95 -9.13
CA LYS A 2 -4.66 14.30 -9.05
C LYS A 2 -4.65 14.74 -7.58
N GLY A 3 -3.47 15.02 -7.04
CA GLY A 3 -3.30 15.71 -5.74
C GLY A 3 -3.45 17.21 -5.93
N GLY A 4 -3.78 17.92 -4.86
CA GLY A 4 -3.71 19.39 -4.83
C GLY A 4 -2.28 19.87 -4.49
N ASP A 5 -1.93 21.07 -4.94
CA ASP A 5 -0.67 21.73 -4.56
C ASP A 5 -0.77 22.24 -3.12
N PHE A 6 -0.39 21.41 -2.16
CA PHE A 6 -0.31 21.80 -0.75
C PHE A 6 1.12 22.17 -0.39
N LYS A 7 1.35 23.41 0.08
CA LYS A 7 2.63 23.83 0.66
C LYS A 7 2.99 22.91 1.83
N SER A 8 4.27 22.54 1.91
CA SER A 8 4.81 21.56 2.86
C SER A 8 4.98 22.09 4.30
N ASP A 9 4.57 23.33 4.57
CA ASP A 9 4.94 24.02 5.80
C ASP A 9 4.23 23.41 7.01
N GLY A 10 5.00 22.76 7.90
CA GLY A 10 4.56 22.39 9.25
C GLY A 10 4.08 20.95 9.50
N VAL A 11 4.03 20.06 8.51
CA VAL A 11 3.67 18.64 8.76
C VAL A 11 4.91 17.76 8.84
N PRO A 12 5.08 16.98 9.93
CA PRO A 12 6.14 16.00 10.06
C PRO A 12 6.25 15.07 8.85
N ARG A 13 7.48 14.66 8.54
CA ARG A 13 7.74 13.68 7.47
C ARG A 13 7.10 12.35 7.85
N LEU A 14 6.59 11.63 6.85
CA LEU A 14 6.09 10.27 7.03
C LEU A 14 7.09 9.37 7.78
N PRO A 15 6.60 8.45 8.64
CA PRO A 15 7.43 7.45 9.30
C PRO A 15 8.27 6.67 8.30
N ASP A 16 9.46 6.28 8.75
CA ASP A 16 10.59 5.88 7.90
C ASP A 16 10.23 4.94 6.73
N THR A 17 10.47 5.47 5.53
CA THR A 17 10.24 4.79 4.23
C THR A 17 11.41 3.89 3.83
N GLN A 18 12.57 3.97 4.52
CA GLN A 18 13.72 3.10 4.25
C GLN A 18 13.45 1.63 4.56
N ILE A 19 12.64 1.35 5.59
CA ILE A 19 12.21 -0.02 5.90
C ILE A 19 11.45 -0.62 4.71
N LEU A 20 10.75 0.22 3.94
CA LEU A 20 9.95 -0.22 2.82
C LEU A 20 10.78 -0.53 1.57
N SER A 21 11.81 0.27 1.26
CA SER A 21 12.70 -0.04 0.12
C SER A 21 13.44 -1.36 0.34
N ALA A 22 13.90 -1.62 1.56
CA ALA A 22 14.52 -2.89 1.94
C ALA A 22 13.56 -4.08 1.77
N LEU A 23 12.28 -3.91 2.14
CA LEU A 23 11.25 -4.94 1.97
C LEU A 23 10.98 -5.29 0.51
N TYR A 24 10.79 -4.29 -0.34
CA TYR A 24 10.55 -4.51 -1.77
C TYR A 24 11.78 -5.12 -2.47
N ARG A 25 12.99 -4.70 -2.09
CA ARG A 25 14.22 -5.33 -2.58
C ARG A 25 14.32 -6.80 -2.16
N SER A 26 14.03 -7.09 -0.90
CA SER A 26 14.10 -8.46 -0.34
C SER A 26 13.09 -9.41 -0.99
N VAL A 27 11.86 -8.95 -1.27
CA VAL A 27 10.85 -9.81 -1.91
C VAL A 27 11.09 -9.97 -3.42
N ASN A 28 11.78 -9.01 -4.06
CA ASN A 28 12.09 -9.10 -5.49
C ASN A 28 12.92 -10.34 -5.84
N SER A 29 13.79 -10.77 -4.93
CA SER A 29 14.60 -11.98 -5.03
C SER A 29 13.98 -13.21 -4.35
N ALA A 30 12.73 -13.14 -3.89
CA ALA A 30 12.03 -14.26 -3.28
C ALA A 30 11.34 -15.16 -4.32
N THR A 31 10.77 -16.28 -3.88
CA THR A 31 10.02 -17.20 -4.76
C THR A 31 8.75 -16.55 -5.31
N ALA A 32 8.21 -17.09 -6.40
CA ALA A 32 6.92 -16.63 -6.96
C ALA A 32 5.79 -16.70 -5.92
N ASP A 33 5.72 -17.80 -5.16
CA ASP A 33 4.83 -18.00 -4.03
C ASP A 33 4.92 -16.87 -2.99
N ASP A 34 6.14 -16.51 -2.58
CA ASP A 34 6.39 -15.43 -1.64
C ASP A 34 5.95 -14.07 -2.21
N LYS A 35 6.22 -13.82 -3.51
CA LYS A 35 5.78 -12.61 -4.22
C LYS A 35 4.26 -12.52 -4.30
N ILE A 36 3.54 -13.60 -4.63
CA ILE A 36 2.08 -13.65 -4.67
C ILE A 36 1.49 -13.30 -3.30
N ILE A 37 2.00 -13.93 -2.22
CA ILE A 37 1.56 -13.64 -0.86
C ILE A 37 1.82 -12.18 -0.49
N PHE A 38 3.00 -11.66 -0.86
CA PHE A 38 3.36 -10.27 -0.60
C PHE A 38 2.42 -9.29 -1.32
N LEU A 39 2.16 -9.52 -2.61
CA LEU A 39 1.25 -8.72 -3.43
C LEU A 39 -0.15 -8.69 -2.82
N HIS A 40 -0.70 -9.86 -2.47
CA HIS A 40 -2.01 -9.96 -1.81
C HIS A 40 -2.05 -9.14 -0.51
N VAL A 41 -1.06 -9.36 0.38
CA VAL A 41 -1.05 -8.72 1.70
C VAL A 41 -0.88 -7.21 1.57
N ALA A 42 0.02 -6.73 0.71
CA ALA A 42 0.24 -5.31 0.49
C ALA A 42 -1.02 -4.63 -0.08
N THR A 43 -1.62 -5.22 -1.12
CA THR A 43 -2.87 -4.70 -1.74
C THR A 43 -3.99 -4.60 -0.71
N LYS A 44 -4.18 -5.63 0.12
CA LYS A 44 -5.17 -5.65 1.20
C LYS A 44 -4.93 -4.56 2.26
N GLN A 45 -3.66 -4.26 2.58
CA GLN A 45 -3.36 -3.18 3.52
C GLN A 45 -3.62 -1.79 2.91
N ILE A 46 -3.35 -1.60 1.61
CA ILE A 46 -3.67 -0.35 0.90
C ILE A 46 -5.19 -0.13 0.92
N VAL A 47 -5.98 -1.13 0.55
CA VAL A 47 -7.45 -1.06 0.61
C VAL A 47 -7.91 -0.64 2.01
N ARG A 48 -7.37 -1.26 3.07
CA ARG A 48 -7.72 -0.94 4.46
C ARG A 48 -7.32 0.47 4.89
N LEU A 49 -6.22 1.00 4.36
CA LEU A 49 -5.77 2.36 4.63
C LEU A 49 -6.70 3.39 3.95
N LEU A 50 -7.11 3.09 2.72
CA LEU A 50 -7.92 3.98 1.89
C LEU A 50 -9.42 3.91 2.17
N ASN A 51 -9.92 2.78 2.69
CA ASN A 51 -11.31 2.62 3.13
C ASN A 51 -11.55 3.29 4.49
N ASN A 52 -11.28 4.60 4.55
CA ASN A 52 -11.47 5.44 5.73
C ASN A 52 -12.31 6.65 5.32
N SER A 53 -13.40 6.88 6.05
CA SER A 53 -14.35 7.97 5.79
C SER A 53 -13.71 9.37 5.81
N ASN A 54 -12.56 9.55 6.48
CA ASN A 54 -11.85 10.83 6.47
C ASN A 54 -11.16 11.11 5.13
N VAL A 55 -10.89 10.09 4.31
CA VAL A 55 -10.30 10.25 2.97
C VAL A 55 -11.25 10.98 2.04
N THR A 56 -12.55 10.66 2.08
CA THR A 56 -13.56 11.23 1.18
C THR A 56 -13.75 12.73 1.38
N ASN A 57 -13.34 13.26 2.54
CA ASN A 57 -13.35 14.70 2.81
C ASN A 57 -12.16 15.44 2.15
N THR A 58 -11.15 14.69 1.69
CA THR A 58 -9.92 15.23 1.10
C THR A 58 -9.80 14.89 -0.39
N TRP A 59 -10.24 13.71 -0.81
CA TRP A 59 -10.08 13.21 -2.17
C TRP A 59 -11.43 13.09 -2.89
N ASP A 60 -11.39 13.16 -4.21
CA ASP A 60 -12.51 12.87 -5.09
C ASP A 60 -13.05 11.45 -4.83
N LYS A 61 -14.28 11.38 -4.32
CA LYS A 61 -14.93 10.13 -3.91
C LYS A 61 -15.06 9.14 -5.08
N THR A 62 -15.49 9.59 -6.26
CA THR A 62 -15.64 8.72 -7.43
C THR A 62 -14.32 8.09 -7.84
N LYS A 63 -13.23 8.88 -7.84
CA LYS A 63 -11.89 8.35 -8.14
C LYS A 63 -11.39 7.38 -7.06
N LEU A 64 -11.68 7.66 -5.79
CA LEU A 64 -11.33 6.77 -4.68
C LEU A 64 -12.09 5.45 -4.78
N ASP A 65 -13.40 5.49 -5.03
CA ASP A 65 -14.25 4.31 -5.14
C ASP A 65 -13.83 3.43 -6.32
N ASN A 66 -13.51 4.03 -7.46
CA ASN A 66 -12.97 3.30 -8.62
C ASN A 66 -11.63 2.62 -8.29
N LEU A 67 -10.72 3.32 -7.60
CA LEU A 67 -9.44 2.74 -7.19
C LEU A 67 -9.66 1.59 -6.20
N LEU A 68 -10.53 1.75 -5.20
CA LEU A 68 -10.85 0.72 -4.23
C LEU A 68 -11.47 -0.51 -4.91
N ASN A 69 -12.36 -0.31 -5.89
CA ASN A 69 -12.96 -1.40 -6.64
C ASN A 69 -11.89 -2.25 -7.38
N VAL A 70 -10.99 -1.58 -8.11
CA VAL A 70 -9.88 -2.25 -8.80
C VAL A 70 -8.99 -2.99 -7.81
N LEU A 71 -8.58 -2.34 -6.70
CA LEU A 71 -7.70 -2.97 -5.71
C LEU A 71 -8.36 -4.15 -4.99
N ASN A 72 -9.67 -4.08 -4.74
CA ASN A 72 -10.42 -5.19 -4.15
C ASN A 72 -10.46 -6.38 -5.10
N GLN A 73 -10.75 -6.15 -6.39
CA GLN A 73 -10.73 -7.22 -7.40
C GLN A 73 -9.34 -7.87 -7.50
N GLN A 74 -8.28 -7.06 -7.55
CA GLN A 74 -6.90 -7.57 -7.56
C GLN A 74 -6.58 -8.35 -6.29
N SER A 75 -7.03 -7.88 -5.12
CA SER A 75 -6.83 -8.58 -3.85
C SER A 75 -7.56 -9.92 -3.79
N THR A 76 -8.75 -10.04 -4.38
CA THR A 76 -9.48 -11.31 -4.46
C THR A 76 -8.74 -12.31 -5.32
N ASN A 77 -8.38 -11.93 -6.55
CA ASN A 77 -7.67 -12.80 -7.48
C ASN A 77 -6.32 -13.28 -6.90
N LEU A 78 -5.55 -12.37 -6.31
CA LEU A 78 -4.29 -12.73 -5.62
C LEU A 78 -4.53 -13.59 -4.38
N GLY A 79 -5.69 -13.44 -3.73
CA GLY A 79 -6.10 -14.25 -2.58
C GLY A 79 -6.32 -15.71 -2.96
N ASP A 80 -6.96 -15.97 -4.09
CA ASP A 80 -7.20 -17.31 -4.61
C ASP A 80 -5.88 -18.02 -4.98
N CYS A 81 -4.93 -17.30 -5.58
CA CYS A 81 -3.58 -17.81 -5.81
C CYS A 81 -2.84 -18.08 -4.49
N ALA A 82 -2.88 -17.12 -3.54
CA ALA A 82 -2.18 -17.23 -2.26
C ALA A 82 -2.74 -18.36 -1.37
N ALA A 83 -4.00 -18.76 -1.54
CA ALA A 83 -4.61 -19.87 -0.81
C ALA A 83 -4.06 -21.24 -1.23
N GLN A 84 -3.52 -21.35 -2.45
CA GLN A 84 -2.95 -22.57 -3.00
C GLN A 84 -1.47 -22.78 -2.62
N VAL A 85 -0.83 -21.75 -2.05
CA VAL A 85 0.59 -21.74 -1.70
C VAL A 85 0.83 -22.37 -0.31
N PRO A 86 1.75 -23.35 -0.18
CA PRO A 86 2.17 -23.87 1.12
C PRO A 86 2.71 -22.74 2.01
N THR A 87 2.14 -22.58 3.20
CA THR A 87 2.34 -21.35 4.00
C THR A 87 3.81 -21.09 4.33
N ARG A 88 4.43 -20.12 3.65
CA ARG A 88 5.63 -19.40 4.06
C ARG A 88 5.34 -17.89 4.01
N MET A 89 6.19 -17.05 4.61
CA MET A 89 6.06 -15.57 4.77
C MET A 89 5.45 -15.01 6.06
N SER A 90 5.86 -15.53 7.23
CA SER A 90 5.65 -14.86 8.53
C SER A 90 6.28 -13.46 8.59
N LYS A 91 7.52 -13.31 8.10
CA LYS A 91 8.34 -12.10 8.25
C LYS A 91 7.78 -10.89 7.48
N TYR A 92 7.47 -11.03 6.20
CA TYR A 92 6.99 -9.91 5.38
C TYR A 92 5.58 -9.47 5.75
N ARG A 93 4.70 -10.42 6.09
CA ARG A 93 3.36 -10.11 6.62
C ARG A 93 3.44 -9.23 7.87
N LYS A 94 4.32 -9.56 8.81
CA LYS A 94 4.54 -8.78 10.04
C LYS A 94 5.07 -7.38 9.72
N GLN A 95 6.07 -7.28 8.83
CA GLN A 95 6.67 -5.99 8.48
C GLN A 95 5.73 -5.07 7.71
N LEU A 96 4.99 -5.58 6.71
CA LEU A 96 3.95 -4.82 6.01
C LEU A 96 2.88 -4.33 6.98
N LYS A 97 2.37 -5.20 7.86
CA LYS A 97 1.40 -4.78 8.89
C LYS A 97 1.96 -3.68 9.79
N LYS A 98 3.23 -3.77 10.20
CA LYS A 98 3.88 -2.73 11.02
C LYS A 98 3.94 -1.40 10.28
N HIS A 99 4.35 -1.41 9.01
CA HIS A 99 4.43 -0.22 8.18
C HIS A 99 3.05 0.46 7.97
N PHE A 100 2.03 -0.29 7.56
CA PHE A 100 0.69 0.30 7.39
C PHE A 100 0.06 0.76 8.71
N ARG A 101 0.41 0.14 9.84
CA ARG A 101 0.05 0.66 11.17
C ARG A 101 0.72 2.01 11.47
N SER A 102 1.99 2.21 11.11
CA SER A 102 2.64 3.51 11.30
C SER A 102 2.03 4.59 10.41
N LEU A 103 1.64 4.26 9.18
CA LEU A 103 0.90 5.18 8.30
C LEU A 103 -0.45 5.59 8.90
N LYS A 104 -1.19 4.62 9.45
CA LYS A 104 -2.45 4.90 10.15
C LYS A 104 -2.24 5.75 11.40
N LYS A 105 -1.18 5.48 12.17
CA LYS A 105 -0.82 6.27 13.36
C LYS A 105 -0.49 7.72 12.98
N PHE A 106 0.29 7.91 11.92
CA PHE A 106 0.62 9.23 11.39
C PHE A 106 -0.65 10.02 11.01
N LEU A 107 -1.61 9.39 10.33
CA LEU A 107 -2.90 10.04 10.02
C LEU A 107 -3.65 10.48 11.27
N ILE A 108 -3.65 9.66 12.32
CA ILE A 108 -4.29 9.99 13.60
C ILE A 108 -3.58 11.18 14.26
N GLU A 109 -2.25 11.15 14.35
CA GLU A 109 -1.43 12.22 14.93
C GLU A 109 -1.63 13.55 14.21
N MET A 110 -1.78 13.50 12.88
CA MET A 110 -2.05 14.67 12.05
C MET A 110 -3.53 15.05 11.92
N LYS A 111 -4.40 14.42 12.73
CA LYS A 111 -5.86 14.66 12.75
C LYS A 111 -6.50 14.58 11.37
N TYR A 112 -6.01 13.66 10.53
CA TYR A 112 -6.50 13.44 9.17
C TYR A 112 -6.50 14.70 8.29
N SER A 113 -5.54 15.60 8.51
CA SER A 113 -5.42 16.84 7.73
C SER A 113 -5.23 16.56 6.24
N LYS A 114 -5.66 17.50 5.38
CA LYS A 114 -5.52 17.38 3.91
C LYS A 114 -4.07 17.09 3.50
N GLN A 115 -3.11 17.72 4.15
CA GLN A 115 -1.68 17.53 3.89
C GLN A 115 -1.17 16.15 4.32
N SER A 116 -1.64 15.61 5.45
CA SER A 116 -1.30 14.24 5.86
C SER A 116 -1.83 13.20 4.87
N TRP A 117 -3.05 13.40 4.35
CA TRP A 117 -3.59 12.58 3.28
C TRP A 117 -2.81 12.72 1.98
N GLU A 118 -2.38 13.92 1.60
CA GLU A 118 -1.53 14.08 0.41
C GLU A 118 -0.19 13.33 0.54
N GLN A 119 0.41 13.30 1.73
CA GLN A 119 1.59 12.47 1.97
C GLN A 119 1.27 10.98 1.82
N ILE A 120 0.15 10.51 2.38
CA ILE A 120 -0.31 9.12 2.23
C ILE A 120 -0.59 8.79 0.76
N ARG A 121 -1.19 9.70 -0.01
CA ARG A 121 -1.44 9.53 -1.44
C ARG A 121 -0.14 9.21 -2.18
N LYS A 122 0.90 10.02 -1.96
CA LYS A 122 2.23 9.85 -2.57
C LYS A 122 2.88 8.53 -2.16
N GLU A 123 2.72 8.11 -0.90
CA GLU A 123 3.25 6.82 -0.43
C GLU A 123 2.50 5.63 -1.03
N VAL A 124 1.16 5.70 -1.09
CA VAL A 124 0.34 4.67 -1.75
C VAL A 124 0.69 4.57 -3.23
N GLU A 125 0.87 5.68 -3.93
CA GLU A 125 1.31 5.70 -5.33
C GLU A 125 2.66 4.98 -5.51
N ARG A 126 3.65 5.25 -4.63
CA ARG A 126 4.92 4.52 -4.62
C ARG A 126 4.74 3.02 -4.38
N HIS A 127 3.86 2.62 -3.47
CA HIS A 127 3.55 1.21 -3.26
C HIS A 127 2.97 0.58 -4.53
N LEU A 128 1.99 1.21 -5.16
CA LEU A 128 1.34 0.69 -6.36
C LEU A 128 2.35 0.48 -7.51
N HIS A 129 3.23 1.46 -7.76
CA HIS A 129 4.30 1.30 -8.75
C HIS A 129 5.24 0.13 -8.44
N ARG A 130 5.63 -0.04 -7.17
CA ARG A 130 6.50 -1.16 -6.77
C ARG A 130 5.79 -2.52 -6.83
N LEU A 131 4.50 -2.58 -6.52
CA LEU A 131 3.69 -3.80 -6.66
C LEU A 131 3.53 -4.17 -8.13
N LEU A 132 3.27 -3.19 -9.01
CA LEU A 132 3.21 -3.41 -10.46
C LEU A 132 4.54 -3.93 -10.99
N TYR A 133 5.65 -3.29 -10.63
CA TYR A 133 6.99 -3.77 -10.97
C TYR A 133 7.21 -5.22 -10.51
N LEU A 134 6.92 -5.51 -9.24
CA LEU A 134 7.08 -6.85 -8.69
C LEU A 134 6.23 -7.89 -9.43
N ALA A 135 4.98 -7.54 -9.79
CA ALA A 135 4.10 -8.39 -10.56
C ALA A 135 4.68 -8.71 -11.94
N ASN A 136 5.23 -7.71 -12.63
CA ASN A 136 5.87 -7.90 -13.94
C ASN A 136 7.08 -8.83 -13.87
N THR A 137 7.86 -8.82 -12.77
CA THR A 137 8.98 -9.77 -12.60
C THR A 137 8.56 -11.23 -12.48
N MET A 138 7.26 -11.53 -12.42
CA MET A 138 6.74 -12.90 -12.38
C MET A 138 6.22 -13.37 -13.75
N VAL A 139 6.17 -12.49 -14.75
CA VAL A 139 5.59 -12.76 -16.09
C VAL A 139 6.68 -12.93 -17.16
N GLU A 140 7.95 -12.64 -16.84
CA GLU A 140 9.05 -12.78 -17.80
C GLU A 140 9.46 -14.25 -18.00
N TYR A 141 9.47 -14.67 -19.27
CA TYR A 141 9.74 -16.01 -19.80
C TYR A 141 11.24 -16.28 -19.99
#